data_AF-A0A3Q4BH89-F1
#
_entry.id   AF-A0A3Q4BH89-F1
#
_cell.length_a   1.000
_cell.length_b   1.000
_cell.length_c   1.000
_cell.angle_alpha   90.00
_cell.angle_beta   90.00
_cell.angle_gamma   90.00
#
_symmetry.space_group_name_H-M   'P 1'
#
loop_
_entity.id
_entity.type
_entity.pdbx_description
1 polymer ?
#
loop_
_entity_poly.entity_id
_entity_poly.type
_entity_poly.pdbx_seq_one_letter_code
_entity_poly.pdbx_strand_id
1 'polypeptide(L)'
;MAYTLISVLLLVLLAEASALQSSSGKENSPRCFAFYPVWSSWSAAESMCSRTGGSLVSIHTPEEMQFVHRLASMHTPVWLGGHQPQQV
;
A
#
# COMPACT_ATOMS: atom_id res chain seq x y z
N MET A 1 28.19 20.42 -23.16
CA MET A 1 28.54 19.63 -21.96
C MET A 1 27.83 20.12 -20.69
N ALA A 2 27.84 21.41 -20.35
CA ALA A 2 27.08 21.90 -19.17
C ALA A 2 25.56 21.83 -19.35
N TYR A 3 25.04 22.12 -20.55
CA TYR A 3 23.59 22.09 -20.84
C TYR A 3 23.00 20.67 -20.72
N THR A 4 23.73 19.66 -21.18
CA THR A 4 23.34 18.26 -21.06
C THR A 4 23.34 17.81 -19.60
N LEU A 5 24.29 18.27 -18.78
CA LEU A 5 24.32 17.97 -17.35
C LEU A 5 23.16 18.61 -16.58
N ILE A 6 22.84 19.88 -16.87
CA ILE A 6 21.69 20.58 -16.26
C ILE A 6 20.37 19.92 -16.68
N SER A 7 20.23 19.57 -17.96
CA SER A 7 19.06 18.86 -18.48
C SER A 7 18.89 17.48 -17.82
N VAL A 8 19.97 16.70 -17.68
CA VAL A 8 19.92 15.39 -17.02
C VAL A 8 19.61 15.53 -15.53
N LEU A 9 20.21 16.50 -14.85
CA LEU A 9 19.93 16.77 -13.43
C LEU A 9 18.46 17.17 -13.20
N LEU A 10 17.90 18.01 -14.07
CA LEU A 10 16.48 18.41 -14.01
C LEU A 10 15.55 17.20 -14.23
N LEU A 11 15.88 16.32 -15.18
CA LEU A 11 15.11 15.10 -15.44
C LEU A 11 15.15 14.13 -14.24
N VAL A 12 16.30 13.99 -13.58
CA VAL A 12 16.46 13.15 -12.38
C VAL A 12 15.66 13.71 -11.20
N LEU A 13 15.73 15.03 -10.96
CA LEU A 13 14.98 15.69 -9.88
C LEU A 13 13.46 15.61 -10.08
N LEU A 14 12.98 15.66 -11.33
CA LEU A 14 11.56 15.49 -11.66
C LEU A 14 11.10 14.03 -11.51
N ALA A 15 11.98 13.07 -11.76
CA ALA A 15 11.68 11.64 -11.61
C ALA A 15 11.53 11.21 -10.13
N GLU A 16 12.36 11.75 -9.23
CA GLU A 16 12.32 11.42 -7.80
C GLU A 16 11.02 11.85 -7.11
N ALA A 17 10.36 12.91 -7.59
CA ALA A 17 9.07 13.36 -7.06
C ALA A 17 7.88 12.44 -7.40
N SER A 18 8.06 11.47 -8.30
CA SER A 18 6.96 10.65 -8.85
C SER A 18 6.92 9.22 -8.32
N ALA A 19 7.89 8.79 -7.51
CA ALA A 19 8.07 7.38 -7.18
C ALA A 19 7.19 6.80 -6.06
N LEU A 20 6.34 7.57 -5.34
CA LEU A 20 5.55 7.00 -4.24
C LEU A 20 4.10 7.50 -4.07
N GLN A 21 3.53 8.28 -4.99
CA GLN A 21 2.12 8.68 -4.86
C GLN A 21 1.18 7.72 -5.60
N SER A 22 1.12 6.46 -5.19
CA SER A 22 0.02 5.57 -5.58
C SER A 22 -1.24 5.97 -4.81
N SER A 23 -1.85 7.12 -5.16
CA SER A 23 -3.09 7.59 -4.54
C SER A 23 -4.30 6.84 -5.13
N SER A 24 -4.62 5.68 -4.58
CA SER A 24 -5.96 5.11 -4.76
C SER A 24 -6.88 5.68 -3.69
N GLY A 25 -7.52 6.82 -3.97
CA GLY A 25 -8.60 7.36 -3.13
C GLY A 25 -8.75 8.88 -3.14
N LYS A 26 -9.96 9.35 -3.46
CA LYS A 26 -10.38 10.75 -3.58
C LYS A 26 -10.07 11.61 -2.35
N GLU A 27 -9.95 12.91 -2.61
CA GLU A 27 -9.81 14.05 -1.69
C GLU A 27 -10.46 13.84 -0.31
N ASN A 28 -9.60 13.50 0.68
CA ASN A 28 -9.55 14.00 2.07
C ASN A 28 -8.71 13.14 3.03
N SER A 29 -8.15 11.99 2.60
CA SER A 29 -7.01 11.35 3.28
C SER A 29 -6.44 10.23 2.39
N PRO A 30 -5.14 10.22 2.07
CA PRO A 30 -4.56 9.11 1.32
C PRO A 30 -4.61 7.83 2.17
N ARG A 31 -5.41 6.85 1.73
CA ARG A 31 -5.36 5.48 2.27
C ARG A 31 -4.09 4.80 1.73
N CYS A 32 -3.15 4.49 2.60
CA CYS A 32 -1.93 3.76 2.23
C CYS A 32 -2.10 2.27 2.51
N PHE A 33 -1.65 1.42 1.59
CA PHE A 33 -1.60 -0.03 1.77
C PHE A 33 -0.15 -0.50 1.69
N ALA A 34 0.24 -1.40 2.59
CA ALA A 34 1.56 -2.00 2.60
C ALA A 34 1.43 -3.53 2.66
N PHE A 35 2.25 -4.23 1.89
CA PHE A 35 2.31 -5.69 1.90
C PHE A 35 3.60 -6.15 2.55
N TYR A 36 3.47 -7.06 3.53
CA TYR A 36 4.59 -7.63 4.24
C TYR A 36 4.63 -9.15 3.98
N PRO A 37 5.60 -9.66 3.21
CA PRO A 37 5.69 -11.08 2.84
C PRO A 37 6.28 -11.91 3.99
N VAL A 38 5.63 -11.90 5.15
CA VAL A 38 6.06 -12.59 6.37
C VAL A 38 4.99 -13.57 6.82
N TRP A 39 5.35 -14.85 6.90
CA TRP A 39 4.49 -15.88 7.48
C TRP A 39 4.22 -15.58 8.96
N SER A 40 2.94 -15.46 9.30
CA SER A 40 2.51 -15.04 10.63
C SER A 40 1.09 -15.55 10.92
N SER A 41 0.72 -15.62 12.19
CA SER A 41 -0.69 -15.74 12.57
C SER A 41 -1.42 -14.43 12.28
N TRP A 42 -2.75 -14.49 12.17
CA TRP A 42 -3.57 -13.28 12.00
C TRP A 42 -3.30 -12.24 13.10
N SER A 43 -3.22 -12.67 14.36
CA SER A 43 -2.95 -11.79 15.50
C SER A 43 -1.57 -11.13 15.45
N ALA A 44 -0.55 -11.86 14.99
CA ALA A 44 0.79 -11.31 14.82
C ALA A 44 0.84 -10.31 13.67
N ALA A 45 0.12 -10.58 12.56
CA ALA A 45 0.01 -9.67 11.43
C ALA A 45 -0.69 -8.35 11.83
N GLU A 46 -1.81 -8.43 12.56
CA GLU A 46 -2.52 -7.25 13.08
C GLU A 46 -1.63 -6.43 14.03
N SER A 47 -0.92 -7.10 14.95
CA SER A 47 0.02 -6.42 15.83
C SER A 47 1.13 -5.72 15.06
N MET A 48 1.64 -6.34 13.99
CA MET A 48 2.68 -5.74 13.15
C MET A 48 2.16 -4.50 12.43
N CYS A 49 0.98 -4.57 11.81
CA CYS A 49 0.35 -3.42 11.16
C CYS A 49 0.07 -2.29 12.17
N SER A 50 -0.44 -2.62 13.36
CA SER A 50 -0.69 -1.67 14.46
C SER A 50 0.57 -0.92 14.88
N ARG A 51 1.69 -1.63 15.03
CA ARG A 51 2.99 -1.02 15.37
C ARG A 51 3.54 -0.09 14.29
N THR A 52 3.11 -0.24 13.05
CA THR A 52 3.48 0.63 11.93
C THR A 52 2.52 1.81 11.73
N GLY A 53 1.53 1.99 12.61
CA GLY A 53 0.53 3.05 12.50
C GLY A 53 -0.63 2.73 11.57
N GLY A 54 -0.90 1.45 11.30
CA GLY A 54 -2.01 0.96 10.48
C GLY A 54 -2.74 -0.23 11.10
N SER A 55 -3.57 -0.91 10.32
CA SER A 55 -4.28 -2.14 10.72
C SER A 55 -4.35 -3.07 9.51
N LEU A 56 -4.70 -4.34 9.71
CA LEU A 56 -5.00 -5.20 8.56
C LEU A 56 -6.11 -4.57 7.71
N VAL A 57 -5.96 -4.69 6.39
CA VAL A 57 -6.80 -3.98 5.43
C VAL A 57 -8.23 -4.50 5.44
N SER A 58 -9.21 -3.62 5.60
CA SER A 58 -10.62 -3.93 5.38
C SER A 58 -11.04 -3.41 4.00
N ILE A 59 -11.51 -4.33 3.15
CA ILE A 59 -11.85 -4.05 1.74
C ILE A 59 -13.33 -3.65 1.67
N HIS A 60 -13.60 -2.47 1.13
CA HIS A 60 -14.96 -1.91 1.01
C HIS A 60 -15.38 -1.69 -0.44
N THR A 61 -14.42 -1.65 -1.38
CA THR A 61 -14.71 -1.43 -2.81
C THR A 61 -13.99 -2.44 -3.69
N PRO A 62 -14.52 -2.73 -4.89
CA PRO A 62 -13.86 -3.63 -5.83
C PRO A 62 -12.49 -3.09 -6.31
N GLU A 63 -12.32 -1.77 -6.37
CA GLU A 63 -11.03 -1.16 -6.72
C GLU A 63 -9.96 -1.43 -5.67
N GLU A 64 -10.31 -1.36 -4.37
CA GLU A 64 -9.41 -1.73 -3.26
C GLU A 64 -9.01 -3.21 -3.36
N MET A 65 -9.98 -4.09 -3.63
CA MET A 65 -9.72 -5.52 -3.82
C MET A 65 -8.73 -5.77 -4.97
N GLN A 66 -8.94 -5.13 -6.12
CA GLN A 66 -8.03 -5.25 -7.26
C GLN A 66 -6.64 -4.71 -6.95
N PHE A 67 -6.54 -3.62 -6.18
CA PHE A 67 -5.26 -3.07 -5.76
C PHE A 67 -4.50 -4.03 -4.83
N VAL A 68 -5.17 -4.60 -3.83
CA VAL A 68 -4.57 -5.60 -2.91
C VAL A 68 -4.12 -6.84 -3.68
N HIS A 69 -4.90 -7.33 -4.65
CA HIS A 69 -4.50 -8.45 -5.51
C HIS A 69 -3.22 -8.15 -6.32
N ARG A 70 -3.07 -6.93 -6.85
CA ARG A 70 -1.85 -6.52 -7.54
C ARG A 70 -0.67 -6.41 -6.58
N LEU A 71 -0.89 -5.92 -5.36
CA LEU A 71 0.14 -5.71 -4.36
C LEU A 71 0.69 -7.03 -3.78
N ALA A 72 -0.18 -8.01 -3.50
CA ALA A 72 0.17 -9.28 -2.86
C ALA A 72 0.74 -10.34 -3.83
N SER A 73 0.71 -10.10 -5.14
CA SER A 73 0.83 -11.12 -6.19
C SER A 73 -0.30 -12.17 -6.11
N MET A 74 -0.83 -12.60 -7.26
CA MET A 74 -2.06 -13.38 -7.33
C MET A 74 -2.03 -14.75 -6.60
N HIS A 75 -0.86 -15.23 -6.19
CA HIS A 75 -0.67 -16.58 -5.65
C HIS A 75 -0.30 -16.61 -4.17
N THR A 76 -0.23 -15.45 -3.50
CA THR A 76 0.15 -15.39 -2.08
C THR A 76 -1.10 -15.23 -1.21
N PRO A 77 -1.38 -16.16 -0.28
CA PRO A 77 -2.42 -15.93 0.71
C PRO A 77 -2.01 -14.76 1.62
N VAL A 78 -2.95 -13.84 1.87
CA VAL A 78 -2.73 -12.64 2.68
C VAL A 78 -3.78 -12.48 3.76
N TRP A 79 -3.38 -11.95 4.91
CA TRP A 79 -4.29 -11.61 5.98
C TRP A 79 -5.02 -10.30 5.68
N LEU A 80 -6.32 -10.27 5.95
CA LEU A 80 -7.18 -9.08 5.81
C LEU A 80 -7.83 -8.75 7.16
N GLY A 81 -8.21 -7.48 7.30
CA GLY A 81 -8.88 -6.90 8.46
C GLY A 81 -10.37 -7.18 8.40
N GLY A 82 -10.75 -8.38 8.84
CA GLY A 82 -12.13 -8.80 9.03
C GLY A 82 -12.35 -9.27 10.45
N HIS A 83 -12.43 -8.35 11.42
CA HIS A 83 -13.07 -8.67 12.69
C HIS A 83 -14.57 -8.46 12.52
N GLN A 84 -15.28 -9.50 12.13
CA GLN A 84 -16.74 -9.50 12.22
C GLN A 84 -17.07 -10.00 13.63
N PRO A 85 -17.45 -9.13 14.60
CA PRO A 85 -18.40 -9.60 15.59
C PRO A 85 -19.63 -9.99 14.78
N GLN A 86 -19.96 -11.28 14.74
CA GLN A 86 -21.23 -11.73 14.20
C GLN A 86 -22.32 -10.86 14.83
N GLN A 87 -22.92 -9.97 14.03
CA GLN A 87 -24.20 -9.37 14.38
C GLN A 87 -25.22 -10.51 14.31
N VAL A 88 -25.33 -11.21 15.44
CA VAL A 88 -26.47 -12.05 15.80
C VAL A 88 -27.67 -11.17 16.12
#